data_AF-A0A4P5QKZ4-F1
#
_entry.id   AF-A0A4P5QKZ4-F1
#
_cell.length_a   1.000
_cell.length_b   1.000
_cell.length_c   1.000
_cell.angle_alpha   90.00
_cell.angle_beta   90.00
_cell.angle_gamma   90.00
#
_symmetry.space_group_name_H-M   'P 1'
#
loop_
_entity.id
_entity.type
_entity.pdbx_description
1 polymer ?
#
loop_
_entity_poly.entity_id
_entity_poly.type
_entity_poly.pdbx_seq_one_letter_code
_entity_poly.pdbx_strand_id
1 'polypeptide(L)'
;MINPFREINWQPGARELRTFGKVIAIGFPIIAVMLGASARFRTHAWPVWTLWLGGIGLAAGLVCMLVPRAARLLYLVWMALGCCIGLVVSNVVLAAIYFLIVTPTGLALRMLGRDPLRRRFERGRASYWDDAEKAGDAERYFRQH
;
A
#
# COMPACT_ATOMS: atom_id res chain seq x y z
N MET A 1 -3.13 4.05 -16.15
CA MET A 1 -2.71 4.57 -14.83
C MET A 1 -3.97 4.86 -14.04
N ILE A 2 -4.27 4.10 -12.99
CA ILE A 2 -5.38 4.42 -12.08
C ILE A 2 -5.00 5.74 -11.41
N ASN A 3 -5.87 6.75 -11.49
CA ASN A 3 -5.65 8.02 -10.81
C ASN A 3 -6.15 7.88 -9.37
N PRO A 4 -5.27 7.75 -8.36
CA PRO A 4 -5.68 7.49 -6.98
C PRO A 4 -6.40 8.69 -6.34
N PHE A 5 -6.34 9.88 -6.95
CA PHE A 5 -7.09 11.06 -6.49
C PHE A 5 -8.60 10.95 -6.77
N ARG A 6 -9.05 10.01 -7.62
CA ARG A 6 -10.48 9.76 -7.86
C ARG A 6 -11.17 9.05 -6.70
N GLU A 7 -10.42 8.31 -5.89
CA GLU A 7 -10.96 7.58 -4.74
C GLU A 7 -11.20 8.50 -3.53
N ILE A 8 -10.63 9.71 -3.55
CA ILE A 8 -10.81 10.69 -2.49
C ILE A 8 -12.21 11.27 -2.56
N ASN A 9 -12.95 11.19 -1.45
CA ASN A 9 -14.23 11.89 -1.34
C ASN A 9 -13.99 13.41 -1.17
N TRP A 10 -14.09 14.16 -2.25
CA TRP A 10 -13.89 15.61 -2.27
C TRP A 10 -15.02 16.40 -1.58
N GLN A 11 -16.18 15.76 -1.35
CA GLN A 11 -17.32 16.34 -0.63
C GLN A 11 -17.73 15.44 0.54
N PRO A 12 -16.89 15.34 1.59
CA PRO A 12 -17.16 14.44 2.69
C PRO A 12 -18.42 14.86 3.44
N GLY A 13 -19.29 13.89 3.71
CA GLY A 13 -20.48 14.10 4.51
C GLY A 13 -20.15 14.37 5.98
N ALA A 14 -21.11 14.92 6.74
CA ALA A 14 -20.91 15.22 8.17
C ALA A 14 -20.52 13.98 9.00
N ARG A 15 -20.96 12.79 8.59
CA ARG A 15 -20.60 11.52 9.25
C ARG A 15 -19.12 11.17 9.06
N GLU A 16 -18.58 11.33 7.85
CA GLU A 16 -17.18 11.04 7.55
C GLU A 16 -16.24 11.98 8.28
N LEU A 17 -16.56 13.28 8.32
CA LEU A 17 -15.79 14.28 9.07
C LEU A 17 -15.73 13.95 10.57
N ARG A 18 -16.85 13.47 11.15
CA ARG A 18 -16.87 13.03 12.55
C ARG A 18 -16.04 11.76 12.76
N THR A 19 -16.09 10.80 11.84
CA THR A 19 -15.25 9.60 11.90
C THR A 19 -13.77 9.96 11.85
N PHE A 20 -13.39 10.85 10.93
CA PHE A 20 -12.02 11.36 10.82
C PHE A 20 -11.59 12.07 12.12
N GLY A 21 -12.44 12.94 12.67
CA GLY A 21 -12.19 13.59 13.96
C GLY A 21 -11.98 12.59 15.11
N LYS A 22 -12.79 11.53 15.19
CA LYS A 22 -12.61 10.45 16.18
C LYS A 22 -11.28 9.72 16.00
N VAL A 23 -10.90 9.41 14.76
CA VAL A 23 -9.63 8.73 14.46
C VAL A 23 -8.44 9.59 14.90
N ILE A 24 -8.47 10.90 14.65
CA ILE A 24 -7.41 11.81 15.14
C ILE A 24 -7.43 11.89 16.66
N ALA A 25 -8.61 12.11 17.26
CA ALA A 25 -8.77 12.28 18.70
C ALA A 25 -8.33 11.05 19.51
N ILE A 26 -8.46 9.85 18.95
CA ILE A 26 -8.07 8.59 19.61
C ILE A 26 -6.65 8.17 19.17
N GLY A 27 -6.33 8.28 17.88
CA GLY A 27 -5.08 7.81 17.31
C GLY A 27 -3.86 8.54 17.84
N PHE A 28 -3.90 9.87 17.94
CA PHE A 28 -2.76 10.65 18.46
C PHE A 28 -2.44 10.33 19.93
N PRO A 29 -3.43 10.24 20.85
CA PRO A 29 -3.18 9.76 22.21
C PRO A 29 -2.63 8.34 22.29
N ILE A 30 -3.12 7.40 21.46
CA ILE A 30 -2.58 6.03 21.43
C ILE A 30 -1.10 6.06 21.01
N ILE A 31 -0.76 6.79 19.95
CA ILE A 31 0.62 6.95 19.49
C ILE A 31 1.49 7.59 20.58
N ALA A 32 0.98 8.63 21.24
CA ALA A 32 1.67 9.30 22.34
C ALA A 32 1.94 8.36 23.52
N VAL A 33 0.97 7.52 23.91
CA VAL A 33 1.14 6.50 24.95
C VAL A 33 2.12 5.42 24.50
N MET A 34 2.06 4.97 23.25
CA MET A 34 2.96 3.93 22.73
C MET A 34 4.41 4.41 22.69
N LEU A 35 4.64 5.65 22.23
CA LEU A 35 5.96 6.29 22.25
C LEU A 35 6.43 6.57 23.67
N GLY A 36 5.53 7.02 24.56
CA GLY A 36 5.82 7.24 25.97
C GLY A 36 6.22 5.96 26.70
N ALA A 37 5.51 4.86 26.44
CA ALA A 37 5.83 3.54 26.98
C ALA A 37 7.19 3.03 26.45
N SER A 38 7.44 3.14 25.14
CA SER A 38 8.73 2.78 24.54
C SER A 38 9.89 3.60 25.11
N ALA A 39 9.69 4.91 25.32
CA ALA A 39 10.67 5.77 25.96
C ALA A 39 10.86 5.40 27.44
N ARG A 40 9.77 5.09 28.16
CA ARG A 40 9.80 4.65 29.56
C ARG A 40 10.60 3.37 29.77
N PHE A 41 10.63 2.47 28.79
CA PHE A 41 11.48 1.28 28.80
C PHE A 41 12.98 1.60 28.64
N ARG A 42 13.34 2.71 27.99
CA ARG A 42 14.73 3.13 27.79
C ARG A 42 15.25 4.11 28.84
N THR A 43 14.43 5.06 29.29
CA THR A 43 14.86 6.18 30.13
C THR A 43 14.27 6.15 31.54
N HIS A 44 13.48 5.13 31.90
CA HIS A 44 12.77 4.99 33.17
C HIS A 44 11.86 6.16 33.60
N ALA A 45 11.73 7.20 32.78
CA ALA A 45 10.89 8.37 33.02
C ALA A 45 9.87 8.54 31.89
N TRP A 46 8.73 9.15 32.21
CA TRP A 46 7.75 9.57 31.22
C TRP A 46 8.20 10.90 30.60
N PRO A 47 8.48 10.94 29.30
CA PRO A 47 8.89 12.18 28.68
C PRO A 47 7.71 13.16 28.64
N VAL A 48 7.91 14.39 29.12
CA VAL A 48 6.83 15.40 29.14
C VAL A 48 6.31 15.69 27.72
N TRP A 49 7.17 15.59 26.71
CA TRP A 49 6.79 15.82 25.30
C TRP A 49 5.72 14.84 24.80
N THR A 50 5.61 13.62 25.34
CA THR A 50 4.57 12.67 24.91
C THR A 50 3.19 13.07 25.44
N LEU A 51 3.12 13.68 26.63
CA LEU A 51 1.89 14.25 27.19
C LEU A 51 1.41 15.44 26.34
N TRP A 52 2.32 16.32 25.93
CA TRP A 52 1.99 17.41 25.01
C TRP A 52 1.47 16.89 23.67
N LEU A 53 2.10 15.86 23.11
CA LEU A 53 1.71 15.26 21.83
C LEU A 53 0.30 14.65 21.90
N GLY A 54 0.00 13.91 22.98
CA GLY A 54 -1.32 13.36 23.23
C GLY A 54 -2.39 14.45 23.48
N GLY A 55 -2.07 15.46 24.30
CA GLY A 55 -2.98 16.55 24.63
C GLY A 55 -3.31 17.44 23.43
N ILE A 56 -2.30 17.82 22.64
CA ILE A 56 -2.48 18.59 21.40
C ILE A 56 -3.28 17.78 20.39
N GLY A 57 -2.98 16.48 20.24
CA GLY A 57 -3.72 15.60 19.33
C GLY A 57 -5.20 15.44 19.73
N LEU A 58 -5.49 15.30 21.02
CA LEU A 58 -6.85 15.24 21.55
C LEU A 58 -7.59 16.56 21.31
N ALA A 59 -6.96 17.70 21.63
CA ALA A 59 -7.54 19.02 21.42
C ALA A 59 -7.80 19.30 19.93
N ALA A 60 -6.86 18.96 19.05
CA ALA A 60 -7.01 19.10 17.61
C ALA A 60 -8.13 18.21 17.07
N GLY A 61 -8.25 16.97 17.57
CA GLY A 61 -9.35 16.07 17.24
C GLY A 61 -10.72 16.62 17.67
N LEU A 62 -10.82 17.18 18.87
CA LEU A 62 -12.03 17.84 19.37
C LEU A 62 -12.40 19.08 18.56
N VAL A 63 -11.42 19.92 18.20
CA VAL A 63 -11.62 21.09 17.33
C VAL A 63 -12.13 20.67 15.95
N CYS A 64 -11.60 19.57 15.39
CA CYS A 64 -12.12 19.02 14.14
C CYS A 64 -13.57 18.53 14.27
N MET A 65 -14.00 18.04 15.44
CA MET A 65 -15.39 17.66 15.65
C MET A 65 -16.32 18.88 15.81
N LEU A 66 -15.85 19.97 16.39
CA LEU A 66 -16.62 21.19 16.65
C LEU A 66 -16.70 22.12 15.42
N VAL A 67 -15.66 22.15 14.58
CA VAL A 67 -15.55 23.06 13.44
C VAL A 67 -15.50 22.27 12.12
N PRO A 68 -16.66 21.93 11.52
CA PRO A 68 -16.73 21.07 10.34
C PRO A 68 -16.04 21.66 9.10
N ARG A 69 -15.96 23.00 8.99
CA ARG A 69 -15.26 23.66 7.88
C ARG A 69 -13.74 23.41 7.92
N ALA A 70 -13.13 23.50 9.11
CA ALA A 70 -11.71 23.25 9.30
C ALA A 70 -11.40 21.75 9.13
N ALA A 71 -12.26 20.89 9.69
CA ALA A 71 -12.14 19.44 9.53
C ALA A 71 -12.17 18.99 8.07
N ARG A 72 -13.01 19.65 7.25
CA ARG A 72 -13.07 19.35 5.80
C ARG A 72 -11.75 19.67 5.10
N LEU A 73 -11.18 20.84 5.35
CA LEU A 73 -9.91 21.22 4.72
C LEU A 73 -8.78 20.26 5.15
N LEU A 74 -8.71 19.96 6.45
CA LEU A 74 -7.72 19.02 6.99
C LEU A 74 -7.89 17.62 6.40
N TYR A 75 -9.13 17.12 6.30
CA TYR A 75 -9.44 15.83 5.70
C TYR A 75 -8.93 15.75 4.25
N LEU A 76 -9.23 16.76 3.43
CA LEU A 76 -8.82 16.76 2.02
C LEU A 76 -7.30 16.79 1.87
N VAL A 77 -6.61 17.64 2.64
CA VAL A 77 -5.14 17.71 2.62
C VAL A 77 -4.54 16.38 3.09
N TRP A 78 -5.07 15.81 4.17
CA TRP A 78 -4.58 14.54 4.71
C TRP A 78 -4.77 13.37 3.73
N MET A 79 -5.94 13.29 3.09
CA MET A 79 -6.22 12.27 2.07
C MET A 79 -5.36 12.44 0.82
N ALA A 80 -5.15 13.69 0.37
CA ALA A 80 -4.26 13.97 -0.76
C ALA A 80 -2.81 13.57 -0.47
N LEU A 81 -2.30 13.86 0.74
CA LEU A 81 -0.98 13.41 1.17
C LEU A 81 -0.89 11.88 1.23
N GLY A 82 -1.89 11.21 1.82
CA GLY A 82 -1.96 9.76 1.86
C GLY A 82 -1.93 9.13 0.47
N CYS A 83 -2.61 9.76 -0.50
CA CYS A 83 -2.62 9.37 -1.90
C CYS A 83 -1.24 9.49 -2.56
N CYS A 84 -0.54 10.62 -2.36
CA CYS A 84 0.84 10.81 -2.83
C CYS A 84 1.81 9.79 -2.23
N ILE A 85 1.69 9.52 -0.92
CA ILE A 85 2.50 8.50 -0.25
C ILE A 85 2.18 7.12 -0.82
N GLY A 86 0.90 6.81 -1.01
CA GLY A 86 0.44 5.55 -1.60
C GLY A 86 1.06 5.31 -2.98
N LEU A 87 1.11 6.32 -3.85
CA LEU A 87 1.78 6.24 -5.14
C LEU A 87 3.25 5.84 -5.01
N VAL A 88 3.99 6.48 -4.12
CA VAL A 88 5.41 6.15 -3.91
C VAL A 88 5.57 4.75 -3.34
N VAL A 89 4.81 4.42 -2.29
CA VAL A 89 4.88 3.12 -1.60
C VAL A 89 4.52 1.98 -2.55
N SER A 90 3.45 2.09 -3.34
CA SER A 90 3.08 1.05 -4.31
C SER A 90 4.19 0.79 -5.33
N ASN A 91 4.83 1.83 -5.85
CA ASN A 91 5.95 1.68 -6.77
C ASN A 91 7.18 1.07 -6.08
N VAL A 92 7.51 1.51 -4.87
CA VAL A 92 8.63 0.97 -4.09
C VAL A 92 8.41 -0.50 -3.74
N VAL A 93 7.21 -0.88 -3.32
CA VAL A 93 6.86 -2.28 -3.01
C VAL A 93 6.95 -3.14 -4.27
N LEU A 94 6.41 -2.67 -5.40
CA LEU A 94 6.51 -3.38 -6.67
C LEU A 94 7.97 -3.56 -7.10
N ALA A 95 8.79 -2.51 -6.99
CA ALA A 95 10.22 -2.57 -7.28
C ALA A 95 10.93 -3.55 -6.33
N ALA A 96 10.63 -3.51 -5.03
CA ALA A 96 11.19 -4.42 -4.05
C ALA A 96 10.85 -5.89 -4.38
N ILE A 97 9.59 -6.19 -4.72
CA ILE A 97 9.18 -7.54 -5.16
C ILE A 97 9.96 -7.95 -6.41
N TYR A 98 10.08 -7.05 -7.40
CA TYR A 98 10.80 -7.35 -8.63
C TYR A 98 12.29 -7.64 -8.38
N PHE A 99 12.97 -6.82 -7.57
CA PHE A 99 14.42 -6.94 -7.36
C PHE A 99 14.82 -7.95 -6.28
N LEU A 100 13.97 -8.20 -5.28
CA LEU A 100 14.27 -9.13 -4.18
C LEU A 100 13.71 -10.53 -4.40
N ILE A 101 12.68 -10.68 -5.23
CA ILE A 101 12.06 -11.98 -5.50
C ILE A 101 12.28 -12.37 -6.96
N VAL A 102 11.70 -11.62 -7.90
CA VAL A 102 11.68 -12.03 -9.32
C VAL A 102 13.09 -12.11 -9.93
N THR A 103 13.89 -11.07 -9.72
CA THR A 103 15.25 -10.96 -10.25
C THR A 103 16.19 -12.05 -9.73
N PRO A 104 16.31 -12.30 -8.41
CA PRO A 104 17.17 -13.36 -7.90
C PRO A 104 16.65 -14.75 -8.26
N THR A 105 15.34 -14.98 -8.36
CA THR A 105 14.81 -16.25 -8.88
C THR A 105 15.25 -16.46 -10.34
N GLY A 106 15.13 -15.44 -11.19
CA GLY A 106 15.61 -15.52 -12.57
C GLY A 106 17.12 -15.72 -12.68
N LEU A 107 17.90 -15.06 -11.81
CA LEU A 107 19.35 -15.21 -11.76
C LEU A 107 19.75 -16.61 -11.28
N ALA A 108 19.09 -17.15 -10.25
CA ALA A 108 19.32 -18.50 -9.75
C ALA A 108 19.01 -19.55 -10.82
N LEU A 109 17.89 -19.42 -11.54
CA LEU A 109 17.56 -20.29 -12.67
C LEU A 109 18.64 -20.22 -13.77
N ARG A 110 19.13 -19.02 -14.08
CA ARG A 110 20.21 -18.81 -15.06
C ARG A 110 21.52 -19.45 -14.61
N MET A 111 21.88 -19.37 -13.33
CA MET A 111 23.05 -20.03 -12.75
C MET A 111 22.92 -21.57 -12.76
N LEU A 112 21.72 -22.10 -12.51
CA LEU A 112 21.43 -23.53 -12.62
C LEU A 112 21.35 -24.05 -14.06
N GLY A 113 21.55 -23.19 -15.07
CA GLY A 113 21.46 -23.55 -16.48
C GLY A 113 20.05 -23.88 -16.95
N ARG A 114 19.02 -23.61 -16.14
CA ARG A 114 17.61 -23.81 -16.51
C ARG A 114 17.12 -22.58 -17.27
N ASP A 115 16.82 -22.76 -18.55
CA ASP A 115 16.15 -21.76 -19.39
C ASP A 115 14.71 -22.21 -19.68
N PRO A 116 13.78 -22.06 -18.72
CA PRO A 116 12.39 -22.50 -18.90
C PRO A 116 11.66 -21.74 -20.01
N LEU A 117 12.20 -20.61 -20.47
CA LEU A 117 11.61 -19.77 -21.50
C LEU A 117 12.36 -19.88 -22.84
N ARG A 118 13.31 -20.82 -22.97
CA ARG A 118 14.10 -21.08 -24.20
C ARG A 118 14.56 -19.78 -24.88
N ARG A 119 15.05 -18.83 -24.08
CA ARG A 119 15.37 -17.46 -24.53
C ARG A 119 16.65 -17.40 -25.37
N ARG A 120 17.46 -18.46 -25.38
CA ARG A 120 18.65 -18.55 -26.24
C ARG A 120 18.25 -18.77 -27.69
N PHE A 121 18.80 -17.93 -28.58
CA PHE A 121 18.61 -18.03 -30.01
C PHE A 121 19.43 -19.20 -30.58
N GLU A 122 18.75 -20.30 -30.93
CA GLU A 122 19.33 -21.49 -31.55
C GLU A 122 19.38 -21.31 -33.08
N ARG A 123 20.52 -20.83 -33.61
CA ARG A 123 20.73 -20.60 -35.06
C ARG A 123 20.59 -21.86 -35.94
N GLY A 124 20.64 -23.05 -35.35
CA GLY A 124 20.49 -24.34 -36.05
C GLY A 124 19.07 -24.90 -36.10
N ARG A 125 18.08 -24.25 -35.46
CA ARG A 125 16.68 -24.68 -35.55
C ARG A 125 16.06 -24.23 -36.86
N ALA A 126 15.42 -25.17 -37.57
CA ALA A 126 14.62 -24.88 -38.75
C ALA A 126 13.36 -24.06 -38.44
N SER A 127 12.82 -24.16 -37.21
CA SER A 127 11.66 -23.40 -36.74
C SER A 127 11.67 -23.29 -35.21
N TYR A 128 11.21 -22.15 -34.68
CA TYR A 128 10.96 -21.94 -33.25
C TYR A 128 9.51 -22.24 -32.84
N TRP A 129 8.67 -22.67 -33.79
CA TRP A 129 7.32 -23.13 -33.47
C TRP A 129 7.41 -24.42 -32.67
N ASP A 130 6.89 -24.41 -31.44
CA ASP A 130 6.58 -25.65 -30.73
C ASP A 130 5.27 -26.19 -31.31
N ASP A 131 5.21 -27.50 -31.54
CA ASP A 131 4.00 -28.16 -32.04
C ASP A 131 2.86 -27.90 -31.05
N ALA A 132 1.78 -27.32 -31.56
CA ALA A 132 0.58 -27.15 -30.77
C ALA A 132 0.12 -28.53 -30.29
N GLU A 133 -0.13 -28.65 -29.00
CA GLU A 133 -0.74 -29.85 -28.43
C GLU A 133 -2.01 -30.15 -29.22
N LYS A 134 -2.10 -31.36 -29.80
CA LYS A 134 -3.21 -31.74 -30.67
C LYS A 134 -4.50 -31.41 -29.93
N ALA A 135 -5.29 -30.49 -30.48
CA ALA A 135 -6.56 -30.12 -29.89
C ALA A 135 -7.33 -31.41 -29.61
N GLY A 136 -7.56 -31.69 -28.33
CA GLY A 136 -8.44 -32.77 -27.92
C GLY A 136 -9.80 -32.58 -28.59
N ASP A 137 -10.48 -33.70 -28.79
CA ASP A 137 -11.73 -33.83 -29.52
C ASP A 137 -12.63 -32.58 -29.42
N ALA A 138 -12.91 -31.94 -30.56
CA ALA A 138 -13.62 -30.65 -30.61
C ALA A 138 -15.00 -30.73 -29.93
N GLU A 139 -15.58 -31.92 -29.88
CA GLU A 139 -16.83 -32.23 -29.18
C GLU A 139 -16.78 -31.92 -27.67
N ARG A 140 -15.59 -31.95 -27.06
CA ARG A 140 -15.39 -31.65 -25.62
C ARG A 140 -15.64 -30.18 -25.28
N TYR A 141 -15.44 -29.26 -26.23
CA TYR A 141 -15.77 -27.84 -26.05
C TYR A 141 -17.27 -27.58 -26.11
N PHE A 142 -18.02 -28.38 -26.88
CA PHE A 142 -19.47 -28.23 -27.03
C PHE A 142 -20.28 -28.76 -25.84
N ARG A 143 -19.67 -29.52 -24.92
CA ARG A 143 -20.33 -30.05 -23.70
C ARG A 143 -20.12 -29.19 -22.44
N GLN A 144 -19.49 -28.03 -22.56
CA GLN A 144 -19.20 -27.13 -21.42
C GLN A 144 -20.23 -26.00 -21.23
N HIS A 145 -21.33 -26.02 -21.99
CA HIS A 145 -22.51 -25.16 -21.83
C HIS A 145 -23.75 -26.03 -21.63
#